data_AF-A0A952B6P2-F1
#
_entry.id   AF-A0A952B6P2-F1
#
_cell.length_a   1.000
_cell.length_b   1.000
_cell.length_c   1.000
_cell.angle_alpha   90.00
_cell.angle_beta   90.00
_cell.angle_gamma   90.00
#
_symmetry.space_group_name_H-M   'P 1'
#
loop_
_entity.id
_entity.type
_entity.pdbx_description
1 polymer ?
#
loop_
_entity_poly.entity_id
_entity_poly.type
_entity_poly.pdbx_seq_one_letter_code
_entity_poly.pdbx_strand_id
1 'polypeptide(L)'
;MTRKKLFAFAILMMLIAHGCVEDITPSKISEKVKAAYKSMDTYKAQGTITANIDTGGTETNMETTFSIILKKPNLYLISWTQKTMPMAGMSQSGAVWSDGAQPYLYIGGTNAYSKMGSDELALASATGISGGAAFTIPSLFLSVFKNQPDPFSRLKDPLDRKNRESR
;
A
#
# COMPACT_ATOMS: atom_id res chain seq x y z
N MET A 1 50.36 -5.75 -18.10
CA MET A 1 48.89 -5.94 -18.23
C MET A 1 48.64 -7.41 -18.58
N THR A 2 47.82 -8.24 -17.94
CA THR A 2 46.82 -8.05 -16.89
C THR A 2 46.43 -9.43 -16.32
N ARG A 3 47.43 -10.24 -15.91
CA ARG A 3 47.22 -11.55 -15.22
C ARG A 3 46.35 -11.43 -13.96
N LYS A 4 46.26 -10.21 -13.39
CA LYS A 4 45.37 -9.84 -12.27
C LYS A 4 43.88 -9.71 -12.65
N LYS A 5 43.53 -9.50 -13.92
CA LYS A 5 42.11 -9.38 -14.36
C LYS A 5 41.43 -10.73 -14.53
N LEU A 6 42.18 -11.80 -14.82
CA LEU A 6 41.62 -13.14 -14.97
C LEU A 6 41.24 -13.77 -13.62
N PHE A 7 42.00 -13.50 -12.56
CA PHE A 7 41.69 -13.96 -11.21
C PHE A 7 40.46 -13.26 -10.60
N ALA A 8 40.24 -11.97 -10.90
CA ALA A 8 39.07 -11.24 -10.43
C ALA A 8 37.76 -11.78 -11.04
N PHE A 9 37.80 -12.29 -12.27
CA PHE A 9 36.62 -12.86 -12.94
C PHE A 9 36.24 -14.24 -12.37
N ALA A 10 37.21 -15.05 -11.96
CA ALA A 10 36.95 -16.36 -11.35
C ALA A 10 36.32 -16.24 -9.95
N ILE A 11 36.72 -15.24 -9.16
CA ILE A 11 36.11 -14.96 -7.84
C ILE A 11 34.68 -14.41 -8.02
N LEU A 12 34.45 -13.55 -9.03
CA LEU A 12 33.12 -13.03 -9.35
C LEU A 12 32.16 -14.13 -9.84
N MET A 13 32.64 -15.13 -10.59
CA MET A 13 31.82 -16.29 -10.96
C MET A 13 31.60 -17.29 -9.80
N MET A 14 32.57 -17.49 -8.91
CA MET A 14 32.38 -18.36 -7.74
C MET A 14 31.42 -17.77 -6.68
N LEU A 15 31.28 -16.44 -6.61
CA LEU A 15 30.28 -15.79 -5.77
C LEU A 15 28.84 -15.93 -6.31
N ILE A 16 28.66 -16.09 -7.62
CA ILE A 16 27.35 -16.37 -8.22
C ILE A 16 26.94 -17.84 -7.99
N ALA A 17 27.91 -18.74 -7.78
CA ALA A 17 27.65 -20.16 -7.51
C ALA A 17 27.24 -20.47 -6.05
N HIS A 18 27.29 -19.48 -5.14
CA HIS A 18 26.88 -19.63 -3.73
C HIS A 18 25.67 -18.78 -3.37
N GLY A 19 24.88 -18.35 -4.36
CA GLY A 19 23.51 -17.91 -4.12
C GLY A 19 22.69 -19.11 -3.67
N CYS A 20 22.85 -19.53 -2.41
CA CYS A 20 21.83 -20.29 -1.71
C CYS A 20 20.51 -19.63 -2.07
N VAL A 21 19.60 -20.41 -2.68
CA VAL A 21 18.18 -20.07 -2.68
C VAL A 21 17.84 -19.96 -1.21
N GLU A 22 17.93 -18.74 -0.68
CA GLU A 22 17.48 -18.43 0.64
C GLU A 22 15.99 -18.73 0.57
N ASP A 23 15.52 -19.74 1.32
CA ASP A 23 14.10 -20.05 1.42
C ASP A 23 13.41 -18.80 1.97
N ILE A 24 12.97 -17.95 1.05
CA ILE A 24 12.43 -16.64 1.37
C ILE A 24 10.98 -16.85 1.78
N THR A 25 10.80 -17.06 3.08
CA THR A 25 9.45 -17.23 3.63
C THR A 25 8.63 -15.97 3.36
N PRO A 26 7.30 -16.10 3.17
CA PRO A 26 6.44 -14.93 2.96
C PRO A 26 6.56 -13.87 4.06
N SER A 27 6.78 -14.31 5.31
CA SER A 27 7.06 -13.40 6.44
C SER A 27 8.31 -12.54 6.18
N LYS A 28 9.40 -13.15 5.70
CA LYS A 28 10.64 -12.43 5.38
C LYS A 28 10.46 -11.45 4.21
N ILE A 29 9.57 -11.74 3.25
CA ILE A 29 9.19 -10.79 2.20
C ILE A 29 8.46 -9.60 2.81
N SER A 30 7.43 -9.83 3.63
CA SER A 30 6.68 -8.78 4.30
C SER A 30 7.56 -7.87 5.15
N GLU A 31 8.53 -8.44 5.89
CA GLU A 31 9.50 -7.65 6.65
C GLU A 31 10.39 -6.78 5.75
N LYS A 32 10.88 -7.31 4.62
CA LYS A 32 11.65 -6.52 3.65
C LYS A 32 10.82 -5.37 3.06
N VAL A 33 9.55 -5.61 2.74
CA VAL A 33 8.64 -4.57 2.24
C VAL A 33 8.40 -3.50 3.31
N LYS A 34 8.10 -3.89 4.56
CA LYS A 34 7.94 -2.96 5.68
C LYS A 34 9.19 -2.10 5.87
N ALA A 35 10.37 -2.72 5.87
CA ALA A 35 11.63 -2.00 6.03
C ALA A 35 11.87 -0.99 4.90
N ALA A 36 11.52 -1.33 3.66
CA ALA A 36 11.67 -0.45 2.50
C ALA A 36 10.79 0.81 2.62
N TYR A 37 9.51 0.68 2.98
CA TYR A 37 8.64 1.84 3.19
C TYR A 37 9.07 2.67 4.40
N LYS A 38 9.50 2.01 5.49
CA LYS A 38 9.98 2.68 6.71
C LYS A 38 11.29 3.44 6.52
N SER A 39 12.12 3.13 5.53
CA SER A 39 13.38 3.85 5.28
C SER A 39 13.22 5.11 4.42
N MET A 40 12.10 5.27 3.72
CA MET A 40 11.84 6.42 2.85
C MET A 40 11.41 7.67 3.61
N ASP A 41 11.81 8.86 3.16
CA ASP A 41 11.35 10.15 3.75
C ASP A 41 10.13 10.73 3.05
N THR A 42 9.94 10.38 1.77
CA THR A 42 8.81 10.76 0.92
C THR A 42 8.38 9.59 0.05
N TYR A 43 7.10 9.55 -0.32
CA TYR A 43 6.57 8.55 -1.24
C TYR A 43 5.48 9.17 -2.13
N LYS A 44 5.41 8.74 -3.39
CA LYS A 44 4.34 9.11 -4.32
C LYS A 44 3.92 7.89 -5.13
N ALA A 45 2.62 7.72 -5.33
CA ALA A 45 2.08 6.69 -6.19
C ALA A 45 0.74 7.11 -6.80
N GLN A 46 0.41 6.47 -7.91
CA GLN A 46 -0.92 6.48 -8.52
C GLN A 46 -1.27 5.06 -8.89
N GLY A 47 -2.54 4.72 -8.89
CA GLY A 47 -2.97 3.38 -9.24
C GLY A 47 -4.48 3.20 -9.22
N THR A 48 -4.89 1.97 -9.42
CA THR A 48 -6.29 1.55 -9.38
C THR A 48 -6.43 0.39 -8.41
N ILE A 49 -7.45 0.46 -7.58
CA ILE A 49 -7.91 -0.61 -6.69
C ILE A 49 -9.12 -1.24 -7.36
N THR A 50 -9.09 -2.54 -7.56
CA THR A 50 -10.22 -3.34 -8.06
C THR A 50 -10.76 -4.19 -6.93
N ALA A 51 -12.07 -4.13 -6.69
CA ALA A 51 -12.76 -4.92 -5.69
C ALA A 51 -13.89 -5.71 -6.35
N ASN A 52 -13.82 -7.03 -6.26
CA ASN A 52 -14.89 -7.93 -6.68
C ASN A 52 -15.73 -8.26 -5.45
N ILE A 53 -16.99 -7.85 -5.46
CA ILE A 53 -17.91 -7.97 -4.33
C ILE A 53 -19.01 -8.93 -4.72
N ASP A 54 -19.11 -10.07 -4.03
CA ASP A 54 -20.25 -10.98 -4.13
C ASP A 54 -21.26 -10.63 -3.03
N THR A 55 -22.44 -10.16 -3.44
CA THR A 55 -23.58 -9.93 -2.54
C THR A 55 -24.68 -10.93 -2.86
N GLY A 56 -24.52 -12.16 -2.37
CA GLY A 56 -25.56 -13.18 -2.44
C GLY A 56 -25.94 -13.59 -3.86
N GLY A 57 -24.95 -13.73 -4.76
CA GLY A 57 -25.14 -14.18 -6.14
C GLY A 57 -25.10 -13.06 -7.18
N THR A 58 -24.89 -11.81 -6.77
CA THR A 58 -24.55 -10.71 -7.67
C THR A 58 -23.09 -10.32 -7.46
N GLU A 59 -22.26 -10.60 -8.47
CA GLU A 59 -20.87 -10.14 -8.51
C GLU A 59 -20.82 -8.71 -9.07
N THR A 60 -20.26 -7.78 -8.30
CA THR A 60 -20.04 -6.40 -8.71
C THR A 60 -18.56 -6.06 -8.65
N ASN A 61 -18.03 -5.52 -9.74
CA ASN A 61 -16.65 -5.03 -9.80
C ASN A 61 -16.63 -3.51 -9.59
N MET A 62 -15.99 -3.08 -8.51
CA MET A 62 -15.77 -1.67 -8.20
C MET A 62 -14.32 -1.30 -8.50
N GLU A 63 -14.13 -0.17 -9.19
CA GLU A 63 -12.82 0.41 -9.44
C GLU A 63 -12.67 1.75 -8.73
N THR A 64 -11.58 1.89 -7.98
CA THR A 64 -11.17 3.15 -7.35
C THR A 64 -9.80 3.55 -7.88
N THR A 65 -9.71 4.64 -8.63
CA THR A 65 -8.42 5.25 -8.98
C THR A 65 -7.95 6.14 -7.84
N PHE A 66 -6.66 6.10 -7.50
CA PHE A 66 -6.10 6.90 -6.42
C PHE A 66 -4.80 7.60 -6.80
N SER A 67 -4.48 8.65 -6.05
CA SER A 67 -3.16 9.30 -6.00
C SER A 67 -2.75 9.47 -4.55
N ILE A 68 -1.49 9.16 -4.23
CA ILE A 68 -0.89 9.24 -2.91
C ILE A 68 0.38 10.09 -3.00
N ILE A 69 0.53 11.05 -2.08
CA ILE A 69 1.76 11.77 -1.80
C ILE A 69 1.94 11.76 -0.28
N LEU A 70 3.08 11.26 0.20
CA LEU A 70 3.40 11.12 1.62
C LEU A 70 4.76 11.75 1.94
N LYS A 71 4.89 12.30 3.13
CA LYS A 71 6.13 12.78 3.72
C LYS A 71 6.09 12.58 5.23
N LYS A 72 7.20 12.11 5.82
CA LYS A 72 7.28 11.91 7.28
C LYS A 72 7.25 13.24 8.05
N PRO A 73 6.75 13.25 9.30
CA PRO A 73 6.14 12.11 9.99
C PRO A 73 4.69 11.82 9.57
N ASN A 74 3.87 12.85 9.35
CA ASN A 74 2.43 12.75 9.09
C ASN A 74 1.94 13.77 8.04
N LEU A 75 2.72 14.03 6.98
CA LEU A 75 2.27 14.88 5.87
C LEU A 75 1.75 13.99 4.75
N TYR A 76 0.54 14.24 4.27
CA TYR A 76 -0.07 13.40 3.24
C TYR A 76 -1.07 14.17 2.41
N LEU A 77 -1.23 13.73 1.16
CA LEU A 77 -2.36 14.02 0.30
C LEU A 77 -2.73 12.73 -0.41
N ILE A 78 -3.94 12.27 -0.17
CA ILE A 78 -4.49 11.05 -0.73
C ILE A 78 -5.82 11.41 -1.36
N SER A 79 -5.94 11.22 -2.68
CA SER A 79 -7.18 11.46 -3.41
C SER A 79 -7.64 10.22 -4.13
N TRP A 80 -8.95 10.12 -4.36
CA TRP A 80 -9.54 8.98 -5.05
C TRP A 80 -10.76 9.35 -5.89
N THR A 81 -11.11 8.47 -6.82
CA THR A 81 -12.33 8.55 -7.63
C THR A 81 -12.85 7.16 -7.95
N GLN A 82 -14.16 6.96 -7.80
CA GLN A 82 -14.90 5.74 -8.06
C GLN A 82 -15.90 5.98 -9.19
N LYS A 83 -15.82 5.15 -10.23
CA LYS A 83 -16.67 5.28 -11.45
C LYS A 83 -17.83 4.30 -11.50
N THR A 84 -17.77 3.20 -10.74
CA THR A 84 -18.74 2.11 -10.77
C THR A 84 -19.37 1.90 -9.39
N MET A 85 -20.23 2.82 -8.99
CA MET A 85 -21.16 2.59 -7.88
C MET A 85 -22.39 1.78 -8.38
N PRO A 86 -23.11 1.05 -7.51
CA PRO A 86 -24.27 0.23 -7.91
C PRO A 86 -25.39 0.98 -8.63
N MET A 87 -25.39 2.32 -8.57
CA MET A 87 -26.32 3.18 -9.30
C MET A 87 -25.58 3.87 -10.46
N ALA A 88 -26.06 3.64 -11.68
CA ALA A 88 -25.51 4.26 -12.90
C ALA A 88 -25.54 5.80 -12.80
N GLY A 89 -24.41 6.44 -13.13
CA GLY A 89 -24.27 7.91 -13.13
C GLY A 89 -23.78 8.53 -11.82
N MET A 90 -23.66 7.76 -10.73
CA MET A 90 -23.00 8.24 -9.50
C MET A 90 -21.49 7.99 -9.55
N SER A 91 -20.71 9.06 -9.52
CA SER A 91 -19.27 9.02 -9.26
C SER A 91 -19.00 9.56 -7.86
N GLN A 92 -18.12 8.89 -7.13
CA GLN A 92 -17.72 9.30 -5.79
C GLN A 92 -16.23 9.63 -5.81
N SER A 93 -15.88 10.86 -5.45
CA SER A 93 -14.50 11.28 -5.29
C SER A 93 -14.27 11.81 -3.89
N GLY A 94 -13.01 11.93 -3.51
CA GLY A 94 -12.64 12.53 -2.25
C GLY A 94 -11.15 12.75 -2.13
N ALA A 95 -10.77 13.43 -1.07
CA ALA A 95 -9.39 13.60 -0.69
C ALA A 95 -9.26 13.70 0.83
N VAL A 96 -8.15 13.19 1.36
CA VAL A 96 -7.74 13.39 2.75
C VAL A 96 -6.30 13.89 2.75
N TRP A 97 -6.02 14.93 3.52
CA TRP A 97 -4.69 15.52 3.56
C TRP A 97 -4.38 16.19 4.89
N SER A 98 -3.08 16.33 5.15
CA SER A 98 -2.53 17.09 6.27
C SER A 98 -1.19 17.64 5.85
N ASP A 99 -0.97 18.93 6.15
CA ASP A 99 0.33 19.60 6.04
C ASP A 99 1.14 19.54 7.34
N GLY A 100 0.61 18.84 8.36
CA GLY A 100 1.18 18.72 9.70
C GLY A 100 0.57 19.69 10.72
N ALA A 101 -0.21 20.69 10.30
CA ALA A 101 -0.92 21.59 11.21
C ALA A 101 -2.36 21.13 11.46
N GLN A 102 -3.06 20.72 10.41
CA GLN A 102 -4.47 20.36 10.47
C GLN A 102 -4.79 19.29 9.41
N PRO A 103 -5.43 18.18 9.80
CA PRO A 103 -5.94 17.21 8.84
C PRO A 103 -7.32 17.61 8.32
N TYR A 104 -7.58 17.29 7.06
CA TYR A 104 -8.79 17.64 6.34
C TYR A 104 -9.34 16.44 5.57
N LEU A 105 -10.66 16.44 5.39
CA LEU A 105 -11.38 15.46 4.57
C LEU A 105 -12.33 16.19 3.63
N TYR A 106 -12.26 15.82 2.35
CA TYR A 106 -13.20 16.23 1.31
C TYR A 106 -13.95 15.01 0.78
N ILE A 107 -15.29 15.12 0.72
CA ILE A 107 -16.18 14.11 0.15
C ILE A 107 -16.95 14.74 -1.02
N GLY A 108 -16.61 14.33 -2.24
CA GLY A 108 -17.16 14.90 -3.48
C GLY A 108 -18.65 14.65 -3.65
N GLY A 109 -19.16 13.50 -3.19
CA GLY A 109 -20.59 13.15 -3.32
C GLY A 109 -21.55 14.13 -2.62
N THR A 110 -21.09 14.79 -1.55
CA THR A 110 -21.85 15.81 -0.80
C THR A 110 -21.24 17.20 -0.95
N ASN A 111 -20.18 17.34 -1.74
CA ASN A 111 -19.31 18.51 -1.79
C ASN A 111 -18.92 19.03 -0.39
N ALA A 112 -18.72 18.11 0.56
CA ALA A 112 -18.49 18.45 1.95
C ALA A 112 -16.99 18.54 2.24
N TYR A 113 -16.62 19.56 2.99
CA TYR A 113 -15.26 19.82 3.45
C TYR A 113 -15.24 19.92 4.97
N SER A 114 -14.35 19.14 5.60
CA SER A 114 -14.28 19.01 7.04
C SER A 114 -12.86 19.15 7.56
N LYS A 115 -12.69 20.00 8.59
CA LYS A 115 -11.54 19.94 9.49
C LYS A 115 -11.70 18.71 10.38
N MET A 116 -10.67 17.87 10.44
CA MET A 116 -10.69 16.63 11.22
C MET A 116 -9.98 16.83 12.56
N GLY A 117 -10.45 16.16 13.61
CA GLY A 117 -9.87 16.33 14.96
C GLY A 117 -8.44 15.80 15.10
N SER A 118 -8.03 14.84 14.28
CA SER A 118 -6.69 14.25 14.29
C SER A 118 -6.38 13.52 12.97
N ASP A 119 -5.09 13.19 12.75
CA ASP A 119 -4.67 12.43 11.58
C ASP A 119 -5.30 11.03 11.57
N GLU A 120 -5.39 10.39 12.75
CA GLU A 120 -6.03 9.09 12.93
C GLU A 120 -7.48 9.14 12.45
N LEU A 121 -8.24 10.15 12.89
CA LEU A 121 -9.65 10.28 12.53
C LEU A 121 -9.81 10.57 11.03
N ALA A 122 -8.98 11.45 10.47
CA ALA A 122 -9.03 11.79 9.05
C ALA A 122 -8.77 10.57 8.15
N LEU A 123 -7.69 9.83 8.43
CA LEU A 123 -7.30 8.66 7.66
C LEU A 123 -8.29 7.50 7.88
N ALA A 124 -8.80 7.30 9.10
CA ALA A 124 -9.82 6.29 9.37
C ALA A 124 -11.11 6.57 8.60
N SER A 125 -11.60 7.82 8.60
CA SER A 125 -12.79 8.22 7.84
C SER A 125 -12.60 8.05 6.32
N ALA A 126 -11.40 8.29 5.81
CA ALA A 126 -11.10 8.12 4.38
C ALA A 126 -10.90 6.65 3.96
N THR A 127 -10.50 5.76 4.88
CA THR A 127 -10.07 4.39 4.55
C THR A 127 -11.16 3.59 3.84
N GLY A 128 -12.38 3.55 4.38
CA GLY A 128 -13.47 2.78 3.77
C GLY A 128 -13.91 3.36 2.43
N ILE A 129 -14.09 4.68 2.37
CA ILE A 129 -14.61 5.39 1.20
C ILE A 129 -13.60 5.35 0.04
N SER A 130 -12.31 5.38 0.31
CA SER A 130 -11.24 5.33 -0.69
C SER A 130 -10.86 3.91 -1.16
N GLY A 131 -11.63 2.89 -0.78
CA GLY A 131 -11.29 1.49 -1.10
C GLY A 131 -10.00 1.00 -0.44
N GLY A 132 -9.56 1.64 0.65
CA GLY A 132 -8.32 1.32 1.36
C GLY A 132 -7.10 2.14 0.97
N ALA A 133 -7.19 3.07 0.00
CA ALA A 133 -6.07 3.90 -0.43
C ALA A 133 -5.46 4.72 0.74
N ALA A 134 -6.29 5.16 1.69
CA ALA A 134 -5.86 5.90 2.87
C ALA A 134 -5.19 5.04 3.97
N PHE A 135 -5.14 3.71 3.83
CA PHE A 135 -4.57 2.81 4.84
C PHE A 135 -3.43 1.92 4.31
N THR A 136 -3.59 1.26 3.16
CA THR A 136 -2.70 0.15 2.75
C THR A 136 -1.22 0.54 2.67
N ILE A 137 -0.88 1.54 1.86
CA ILE A 137 0.50 2.08 1.78
C ILE A 137 0.78 3.07 2.92
N PRO A 138 -0.13 4.01 3.25
CA PRO A 138 0.11 4.98 4.33
C PRO A 138 0.46 4.35 5.69
N SER A 139 -0.12 3.20 6.05
CA SER A 139 0.18 2.49 7.30
C SER A 139 1.60 1.93 7.40
N LEU A 140 2.27 1.73 6.27
CA LEU A 140 3.67 1.31 6.21
C LEU A 140 4.65 2.48 6.36
N PHE A 141 4.15 3.73 6.28
CA PHE A 141 4.98 4.91 6.07
C PHE A 141 4.77 6.01 7.14
N LEU A 142 3.52 6.35 7.46
CA LEU A 142 3.18 7.47 8.37
C LEU A 142 3.25 7.05 9.84
N SER A 143 3.66 8.00 10.70
CA SER A 143 3.87 7.73 12.14
C SER A 143 2.57 7.55 12.91
N VAL A 144 1.47 8.15 12.44
CA VAL A 144 0.10 7.98 12.95
C VAL A 144 -0.33 6.51 13.07
N PHE A 145 0.23 5.61 12.24
CA PHE A 145 -0.10 4.19 12.26
C PHE A 145 0.85 3.33 13.11
N LYS A 146 1.83 3.90 13.80
CA LYS A 146 2.88 3.13 14.51
C LYS A 146 2.35 2.07 15.49
N ASN A 147 1.20 2.34 16.11
CA ASN A 147 0.57 1.45 17.09
C ASN A 147 -0.59 0.61 16.51
N GLN A 148 -0.81 0.67 15.19
CA GLN A 148 -1.82 -0.12 14.51
C GLN A 148 -1.22 -1.41 13.93
N PRO A 149 -1.98 -2.49 13.81
CA PRO A 149 -1.53 -3.69 13.11
C PRO A 149 -1.12 -3.35 11.68
N ASP A 150 0.03 -3.87 11.25
CA ASP A 150 0.48 -3.69 9.88
C ASP A 150 -0.51 -4.35 8.88
N PRO A 151 -0.61 -3.88 7.63
CA PRO A 151 -1.60 -4.39 6.68
C PRO A 151 -1.40 -5.87 6.35
N PHE A 152 -0.19 -6.43 6.54
CA PHE A 152 0.12 -7.84 6.29
C PHE A 152 -0.31 -8.76 7.43
N SER A 153 -0.58 -8.24 8.62
CA SER A 153 -1.08 -9.02 9.77
C SER A 153 -2.39 -9.77 9.51
N ARG A 154 -3.13 -9.37 8.47
CA ARG A 154 -4.36 -10.04 8.02
C ARG A 154 -4.10 -11.28 7.17
N LEU A 155 -2.89 -11.44 6.64
CA LEU A 155 -2.52 -12.60 5.84
C LEU A 155 -2.27 -13.79 6.75
N LYS A 156 -3.27 -14.67 6.89
CA LYS A 156 -3.15 -15.95 7.60
C LYS A 156 -2.56 -16.99 6.66
N ASP A 157 -1.58 -17.75 7.13
CA ASP A 157 -0.94 -18.88 6.44
C ASP A 157 -0.62 -18.60 4.96
N PRO A 158 0.27 -17.63 4.65
CA PRO A 158 0.68 -17.40 3.27
C PRO A 158 1.39 -18.67 2.75
N LEU A 159 0.68 -19.44 1.92
CA LEU A 159 1.20 -20.66 1.34
C LEU A 159 2.21 -20.33 0.25
N ASP A 160 3.39 -20.92 0.31
CA ASP A 160 4.28 -20.98 -0.85
C ASP A 160 3.61 -21.81 -1.95
N ARG A 161 3.72 -21.35 -3.20
CA ARG A 161 3.10 -21.98 -4.38
C ARG A 161 3.37 -23.48 -4.47
N LYS A 162 4.51 -23.96 -3.94
CA LYS A 162 4.87 -25.39 -3.86
C LYS A 162 3.92 -26.24 -3.02
N ASN A 163 3.28 -25.68 -1.99
CA ASN A 163 2.37 -26.42 -1.09
C ASN A 163 0.91 -26.46 -1.57
N ARG A 164 0.62 -25.86 -2.73
CA ARG A 164 -0.73 -25.87 -3.33
C ARG A 164 -1.00 -27.10 -4.19
N GLU A 165 0.04 -27.76 -4.70
CA GLU A 165 -0.09 -28.91 -5.62
C GLU A 165 -0.10 -30.27 -4.90
N SER A 166 -0.05 -30.27 -3.56
CA SER A 166 -0.03 -31.50 -2.74
C SER A 166 -1.30 -31.68 -1.88
N ARG A 167 -2.41 -31.03 -2.23
CA ARG A 167 -3.72 -31.20 -1.59
C ARG A 167 -4.82 -31.40 -2.62
#